data_AF-A0A6G1CT58-F1
#
_entry.id   AF-A0A6G1CT58-F1
#
_cell.length_a   1.000
_cell.length_b   1.000
_cell.length_c   1.000
_cell.angle_alpha   90.00
_cell.angle_beta   90.00
_cell.angle_gamma   90.00
#
_symmetry.space_group_name_H-M   'P 1'
#
loop_
_entity.id
_entity.type
_entity.pdbx_description
1 polymer ?
#
loop_
_entity_poly.entity_id
_entity_poly.type
_entity_poly.pdbx_seq_one_letter_code
_entity_poly.pdbx_strand_id
1 'polypeptide(L)'
;MLKETKRRQPADAPPPGDDDGERREHRREKKPRKERSDPVLPSQIKNKNKRREVHAKLKREKKAQKRKLACERGQAVQRAVELGEQPPEKQVPRTIENTREPDETVCRPDDQELFAGNDADEFNAVLKQQITPKVLITTCRFNSGNHGNPTSHKPELVLNNFTTRLGHCIRRCFVNMNLFAPLLILF
;
A
#
# COMPACT_ATOMS: atom_id res chain seq x y z
N MET A 1 -13.37 -30.27 -34.68
CA MET A 1 -14.39 -29.52 -35.45
C MET A 1 -14.12 -28.03 -35.27
N LEU A 2 -13.50 -27.39 -36.27
CA LEU A 2 -13.21 -25.96 -36.28
C LEU A 2 -14.51 -25.18 -36.56
N LYS A 3 -14.74 -24.08 -35.83
CA LYS A 3 -15.80 -23.10 -36.14
C LYS A 3 -15.15 -21.88 -36.77
N GLU A 4 -15.36 -21.73 -38.07
CA GLU A 4 -14.88 -20.62 -38.90
C GLU A 4 -15.61 -19.30 -38.60
N THR A 5 -14.85 -18.21 -38.66
CA THR A 5 -15.27 -16.82 -38.50
C THR A 5 -15.81 -16.28 -39.84
N LYS A 6 -17.09 -15.91 -39.89
CA LYS A 6 -17.71 -15.35 -41.09
C LYS A 6 -17.53 -13.82 -41.14
N ARG A 7 -16.60 -13.36 -41.98
CA ARG A 7 -16.42 -11.95 -42.39
C ARG A 7 -17.71 -11.42 -43.02
N ARG A 8 -18.16 -10.22 -42.61
CA ARG A 8 -19.21 -9.46 -43.30
C ARG A 8 -18.58 -8.61 -44.42
N GLN A 9 -19.12 -8.69 -45.62
CA GLN A 9 -18.76 -7.84 -46.75
C GLN A 9 -19.49 -6.48 -46.68
N PRO A 10 -18.92 -5.38 -47.22
CA PRO A 10 -19.56 -4.07 -47.26
C PRO A 10 -20.47 -3.95 -48.48
N ALA A 11 -21.72 -3.52 -48.28
CA ALA A 11 -22.68 -3.28 -49.37
C ALA A 11 -22.93 -1.77 -49.53
N ASP A 12 -22.64 -1.31 -50.75
CA ASP A 12 -23.32 -0.33 -51.61
C ASP A 12 -23.68 1.06 -51.06
N ALA A 13 -22.97 2.07 -51.59
CA ALA A 13 -23.27 3.49 -51.48
C ALA A 13 -24.41 3.91 -52.43
N PRO A 14 -25.32 4.81 -52.04
CA PRO A 14 -26.33 5.37 -52.95
C PRO A 14 -25.76 6.53 -53.81
N PRO A 15 -26.23 6.73 -55.06
CA PRO A 15 -25.71 7.73 -55.98
C PRO A 15 -26.18 9.17 -55.65
N PRO A 16 -25.47 10.21 -56.14
CA PRO A 16 -25.84 11.59 -55.89
C PRO A 16 -26.93 12.04 -56.89
N GLY A 17 -28.00 12.63 -56.38
CA GLY A 17 -29.00 13.33 -57.17
C GLY A 17 -28.94 14.82 -56.86
N ASP A 18 -28.58 15.61 -57.87
CA ASP A 18 -28.68 17.07 -57.89
C ASP A 18 -30.14 17.44 -58.17
N ASP A 19 -30.78 18.21 -57.29
CA ASP A 19 -32.03 18.93 -57.58
C ASP A 19 -32.03 20.26 -56.82
N ASP A 20 -31.85 21.33 -57.58
CA ASP A 20 -31.93 22.74 -57.16
C ASP A 20 -33.41 23.13 -56.93
N GLY A 21 -33.78 23.48 -55.71
CA GLY A 21 -35.16 23.84 -55.39
C GLY A 21 -35.37 24.62 -54.09
N GLU A 22 -35.35 25.95 -54.20
CA GLU A 22 -36.00 26.96 -53.35
C GLU A 22 -35.74 27.02 -51.83
N ARG A 23 -35.03 28.08 -51.45
CA ARG A 23 -35.02 28.70 -50.10
C ARG A 23 -36.45 28.96 -49.58
N ARG A 24 -36.87 28.24 -48.54
CA ARG A 24 -37.88 28.73 -47.58
C ARG A 24 -37.27 28.85 -46.19
N GLU A 25 -36.92 30.08 -45.83
CA GLU A 25 -36.37 30.46 -44.53
C GLU A 25 -37.48 30.42 -43.46
N HIS A 26 -37.69 29.27 -42.83
CA HIS A 26 -38.50 29.20 -41.61
C HIS A 26 -37.67 29.74 -40.43
N ARG A 27 -37.86 31.02 -40.12
CA ARG A 27 -37.36 31.69 -38.91
C ARG A 27 -37.97 31.03 -37.66
N ARG A 28 -37.30 29.99 -37.14
CA ARG A 28 -37.62 29.43 -35.82
C ARG A 28 -37.22 30.46 -34.76
N GLU A 29 -38.20 31.16 -34.20
CA GLU A 29 -38.00 31.99 -33.02
C GLU A 29 -37.48 31.12 -31.87
N LYS A 30 -36.18 31.26 -31.56
CA LYS A 30 -35.58 30.61 -30.40
C LYS A 30 -36.19 31.23 -29.15
N LYS A 31 -37.04 30.48 -28.44
CA LYS A 31 -37.43 30.81 -27.06
C LYS A 31 -36.16 31.07 -26.23
N PRO A 32 -36.11 32.14 -25.41
CA PRO A 32 -34.90 32.47 -24.65
C PRO A 32 -34.59 31.30 -23.70
N ARG A 33 -33.46 30.62 -23.95
CA ARG A 33 -32.89 29.70 -22.96
C ARG A 33 -32.55 30.55 -21.75
N LYS A 34 -33.18 30.27 -20.61
CA LYS A 34 -32.75 30.79 -19.32
C LYS A 34 -31.34 30.23 -19.08
N GLU A 35 -30.33 30.98 -19.46
CA GLU A 35 -28.93 30.68 -19.15
C GLU A 35 -28.81 30.71 -17.63
N ARG A 36 -28.77 29.52 -17.01
CA ARG A 36 -28.27 29.43 -15.64
C ARG A 36 -26.78 29.68 -15.75
N SER A 37 -26.35 30.88 -15.38
CA SER A 37 -24.93 31.22 -15.34
C SER A 37 -24.21 30.19 -14.47
N ASP A 38 -23.31 29.42 -15.07
CA ASP A 38 -22.46 28.50 -14.31
C ASP A 38 -21.77 29.28 -13.19
N PRO A 39 -21.68 28.72 -11.97
CA PRO A 39 -21.11 29.43 -10.84
C PRO A 39 -19.68 29.85 -11.16
N VAL A 40 -19.42 31.16 -11.09
CA VAL A 40 -18.12 31.75 -11.43
C VAL A 40 -17.02 31.02 -10.64
N LEU A 41 -16.13 30.35 -11.37
CA LEU A 41 -15.03 29.64 -10.74
C LEU A 41 -14.07 30.65 -10.12
N PRO A 42 -13.52 30.41 -8.91
CA PRO A 42 -12.56 31.33 -8.31
C PRO A 42 -11.38 31.68 -9.23
N SER A 43 -10.96 30.76 -10.10
CA SER A 43 -9.91 30.97 -11.12
C SER A 43 -10.25 32.06 -12.14
N GLN A 44 -11.53 32.27 -12.45
CA GLN A 44 -12.01 33.28 -13.41
C GLN A 44 -11.98 34.71 -12.82
N ILE A 45 -11.90 34.86 -11.50
CA ILE A 45 -11.88 36.15 -10.82
C ILE A 45 -10.47 36.73 -10.85
N LYS A 46 -10.21 37.76 -11.65
CA LYS A 46 -8.87 38.38 -11.77
C LYS A 46 -8.37 39.02 -10.47
N ASN A 47 -9.25 39.60 -9.66
CA ASN A 47 -8.88 40.27 -8.40
C ASN A 47 -8.51 39.26 -7.29
N LYS A 48 -7.28 39.35 -6.75
CA LYS A 48 -6.73 38.44 -5.72
C LYS A 48 -7.56 38.41 -4.44
N ASN A 49 -8.03 39.56 -3.95
CA ASN A 49 -8.78 39.64 -2.69
C ASN A 49 -10.16 39.01 -2.84
N LYS A 50 -10.89 39.37 -3.90
CA LYS A 50 -12.21 38.77 -4.22
C LYS A 50 -12.09 37.26 -4.48
N ARG A 51 -11.06 36.82 -5.23
CA ARG A 51 -10.78 35.40 -5.48
C ARG A 51 -10.59 34.60 -4.19
N ARG A 52 -9.79 35.13 -3.26
CA ARG A 52 -9.53 34.49 -1.96
C ARG A 52 -10.81 34.39 -1.13
N GLU A 53 -11.62 35.45 -1.10
CA GLU A 53 -12.87 35.48 -0.35
C GLU A 53 -13.90 34.46 -0.89
N VAL A 54 -14.09 34.43 -2.21
CA VAL A 54 -14.99 33.46 -2.86
C VAL A 54 -14.50 32.02 -2.63
N HIS A 55 -13.20 31.76 -2.76
CA HIS A 55 -12.64 30.44 -2.46
C HIS A 55 -12.84 30.03 -0.99
N ALA A 56 -12.69 30.96 -0.05
CA ALA A 56 -12.92 30.69 1.38
C ALA A 56 -14.40 30.37 1.66
N LYS A 57 -15.33 31.11 1.06
CA LYS A 57 -16.78 30.84 1.14
C LYS A 57 -17.12 29.46 0.59
N LEU A 58 -16.69 29.15 -0.62
CA LEU A 58 -16.90 27.83 -1.25
C LEU A 58 -16.28 26.68 -0.44
N LYS A 59 -15.09 26.87 0.15
CA LYS A 59 -14.46 25.86 1.01
C LYS A 59 -15.29 25.60 2.28
N ARG A 60 -15.85 26.66 2.90
CA ARG A 60 -16.73 26.55 4.08
C ARG A 60 -18.04 25.84 3.72
N GLU A 61 -18.68 26.22 2.63
CA GLU A 61 -19.91 25.60 2.12
C GLU A 61 -19.70 24.12 1.79
N LYS A 62 -18.63 23.77 1.05
CA LYS A 62 -18.28 22.37 0.77
C LYS A 62 -18.02 21.57 2.05
N LYS A 63 -17.40 22.16 3.07
CA LYS A 63 -17.19 21.50 4.37
C LYS A 63 -18.52 21.28 5.11
N ALA A 64 -19.43 22.25 5.08
CA ALA A 64 -20.76 22.13 5.67
C ALA A 64 -21.61 21.08 4.94
N GLN A 65 -21.61 21.08 3.60
CA GLN A 65 -22.29 20.08 2.78
C GLN A 65 -21.75 18.67 3.06
N LYS A 66 -20.42 18.48 3.11
CA LYS A 66 -19.80 17.19 3.48
C LYS A 66 -20.22 16.72 4.88
N ARG A 67 -20.33 17.62 5.86
CA ARG A 67 -20.81 17.31 7.22
C ARG A 67 -22.28 16.90 7.24
N LYS A 68 -23.15 17.62 6.53
CA LYS A 68 -24.57 17.29 6.39
C LYS A 68 -24.75 15.90 5.76
N LEU A 69 -24.08 15.66 4.63
CA LEU A 69 -24.10 14.37 3.95
C LEU A 69 -23.60 13.22 4.84
N ALA A 70 -22.54 13.43 5.64
CA ALA A 70 -22.05 12.43 6.57
C ALA A 70 -23.07 12.13 7.69
N CYS A 71 -23.75 13.17 8.20
CA CYS A 71 -24.81 13.02 9.20
C CYS A 71 -26.01 12.25 8.64
N GLU A 72 -26.48 12.61 7.43
CA GLU A 72 -27.57 11.91 6.73
C GLU A 72 -27.22 10.44 6.45
N ARG A 73 -25.98 10.14 6.03
CA ARG A 73 -25.49 8.77 5.88
C ARG A 73 -25.49 8.01 7.19
N GLY A 74 -25.04 8.63 8.29
CA GLY A 74 -25.08 8.03 9.62
C GLY A 74 -26.51 7.71 10.08
N GLN A 75 -27.44 8.65 9.87
CA GLN A 75 -28.86 8.46 10.16
C GLN A 75 -29.51 7.39 9.27
N ALA A 76 -29.13 7.29 8.00
CA ALA A 76 -29.62 6.25 7.10
C ALA A 76 -29.11 4.86 7.51
N VAL A 77 -27.84 4.75 7.93
CA VAL A 77 -27.28 3.50 8.47
C VAL A 77 -28.01 3.08 9.75
N GLN A 78 -28.25 4.02 10.69
CA GLN A 78 -29.01 3.74 11.92
C GLN A 78 -30.44 3.26 11.62
N ARG A 79 -31.14 3.93 10.69
CA ARG A 79 -32.49 3.51 10.26
C ARG A 79 -32.51 2.14 9.58
N ALA A 80 -31.52 1.82 8.75
CA ALA A 80 -31.41 0.51 8.10
C ALA A 80 -31.20 -0.61 9.13
N VAL A 81 -30.33 -0.38 10.13
CA VAL A 81 -30.12 -1.33 11.24
C VAL A 81 -31.41 -1.53 12.06
N GLU A 82 -32.15 -0.46 12.36
CA GLU A 82 -33.42 -0.54 13.09
C GLU A 82 -34.53 -1.27 12.31
N LEU A 83 -34.54 -1.11 10.98
CA LEU A 83 -35.47 -1.80 10.08
C LEU A 83 -35.04 -3.24 9.73
N GLY A 84 -33.85 -3.67 10.16
CA GLY A 84 -33.28 -4.99 9.86
C GLY A 84 -32.82 -5.16 8.41
N GLU A 85 -32.73 -4.07 7.63
CA GLU A 85 -32.25 -4.07 6.25
C GLU A 85 -30.72 -3.95 6.22
N GLN A 86 -30.04 -4.65 5.31
CA GLN A 86 -28.58 -4.57 5.24
C GLN A 86 -28.14 -3.12 4.90
N PRO A 87 -27.25 -2.51 5.71
CA PRO A 87 -26.78 -1.16 5.47
C PRO A 87 -26.09 -1.02 4.10
N PRO A 88 -26.14 0.16 3.47
CA PRO A 88 -25.44 0.40 2.22
C PRO A 88 -23.94 0.15 2.39
N GLU A 89 -23.36 -0.65 1.49
CA GLU A 89 -21.95 -1.03 1.54
C GLU A 89 -21.04 0.21 1.51
N LYS A 90 -20.05 0.23 2.40
CA LYS A 90 -19.07 1.32 2.46
C LYS A 90 -18.13 1.18 1.26
N GLN A 91 -18.06 2.22 0.42
CA GLN A 91 -17.06 2.28 -0.64
C GLN A 91 -15.66 2.26 -0.03
N VAL A 92 -14.90 1.19 -0.33
CA VAL A 92 -13.52 1.04 0.12
C VAL A 92 -12.67 2.08 -0.63
N PRO A 93 -11.86 2.90 0.09
CA PRO A 93 -11.03 3.90 -0.56
C PRO A 93 -9.98 3.26 -1.47
N ARG A 94 -9.68 3.92 -2.58
CA ARG A 94 -8.60 3.55 -3.50
C ARG A 94 -7.26 4.01 -2.92
N THR A 95 -6.59 3.15 -2.16
CA THR A 95 -5.25 3.38 -1.60
C THR A 95 -4.16 2.77 -2.48
N ILE A 96 -2.91 3.21 -2.33
CA ILE A 96 -1.76 2.72 -3.14
C ILE A 96 -1.59 1.19 -3.04
N GLU A 97 -1.79 0.62 -1.84
CA GLU A 97 -1.69 -0.83 -1.62
C GLU A 97 -2.87 -1.58 -2.26
N ASN A 98 -4.08 -1.01 -2.21
CA ASN A 98 -5.26 -1.62 -2.84
C ASN A 98 -5.17 -1.66 -4.37
N THR A 99 -4.41 -0.73 -4.96
CA THR A 99 -4.19 -0.66 -6.41
C THR A 99 -2.86 -1.25 -6.85
N ARG A 100 -2.10 -1.85 -5.94
CA ARG A 100 -0.82 -2.44 -6.28
C ARG A 100 -1.06 -3.71 -7.09
N GLU A 101 -0.44 -3.79 -8.26
CA GLU A 101 -0.47 -5.00 -9.07
C GLU A 101 0.19 -6.13 -8.26
N PRO A 102 -0.44 -7.31 -8.19
CA PRO A 102 0.15 -8.45 -7.48
C PRO A 102 1.47 -8.82 -8.16
N ASP A 103 2.55 -8.78 -7.38
CA ASP A 103 3.88 -9.17 -7.83
C ASP A 103 4.02 -10.69 -7.80
N GLU A 104 4.58 -11.26 -8.87
CA GLU A 104 4.81 -12.70 -9.02
C GLU A 104 5.87 -13.21 -8.04
N THR A 105 6.84 -12.36 -7.65
CA THR A 105 7.93 -12.72 -6.74
C THR A 105 7.52 -12.75 -5.26
N VAL A 106 6.28 -12.36 -4.95
CA VAL A 106 5.78 -12.40 -3.57
C VAL A 106 5.57 -13.85 -3.16
N CYS A 107 6.27 -14.26 -2.10
CA CYS A 107 6.21 -15.61 -1.55
C CYS A 107 4.77 -16.03 -1.29
N ARG A 108 4.32 -17.07 -1.99
CA ARG A 108 3.01 -17.67 -1.75
C ARG A 108 3.14 -18.71 -0.63
N PRO A 109 2.14 -18.82 0.26
CA PRO A 109 2.22 -19.76 1.38
C PRO A 109 2.22 -21.23 0.95
N ASP A 110 1.81 -21.55 -0.28
CA ASP A 110 1.74 -22.92 -0.83
C ASP A 110 2.82 -23.19 -1.90
N ASP A 111 3.88 -22.38 -1.95
CA ASP A 111 4.93 -22.49 -2.97
C ASP A 111 5.91 -23.63 -2.64
N GLN A 112 5.69 -24.79 -3.28
CA GLN A 112 6.50 -25.99 -3.10
C GLN A 112 7.97 -25.82 -3.51
N GLU A 113 8.28 -24.95 -4.48
CA GLU A 113 9.66 -24.70 -4.92
C GLU A 113 10.44 -23.96 -3.83
N LEU A 114 9.80 -22.98 -3.20
CA LEU A 114 10.37 -22.21 -2.10
C LEU A 114 10.59 -23.08 -0.85
N PHE A 115 9.65 -23.98 -0.54
CA PHE A 115 9.84 -24.94 0.56
C PHE A 115 10.99 -25.91 0.28
N ALA A 116 11.10 -26.44 -0.94
CA ALA A 116 12.19 -27.33 -1.31
C ALA A 116 13.56 -26.62 -1.27
N GLY A 117 13.61 -25.36 -1.73
CA GLY A 117 14.81 -24.53 -1.65
C GLY A 117 15.23 -24.26 -0.21
N ASN A 118 14.28 -23.84 0.65
CA ASN A 118 14.53 -23.64 2.07
C ASN A 118 14.92 -24.94 2.77
N ASP A 119 14.37 -26.08 2.35
CA ASP A 119 14.66 -27.37 2.97
C ASP A 119 16.07 -27.87 2.68
N ALA A 120 16.58 -27.59 1.48
CA ALA A 120 17.92 -27.92 1.04
C ALA A 120 19.00 -26.93 1.53
N ASP A 121 18.61 -25.77 2.08
CA ASP A 121 19.53 -24.73 2.56
C ASP A 121 20.35 -25.19 3.78
N GLU A 122 21.62 -24.82 3.80
CA GLU A 122 22.57 -25.05 4.90
C GLU A 122 22.05 -24.47 6.23
N PHE A 123 21.28 -23.38 6.17
CA PHE A 123 20.71 -22.71 7.36
C PHE A 123 19.35 -23.26 7.80
N ASN A 124 18.76 -24.23 7.11
CA ASN A 124 17.41 -24.74 7.40
C ASN A 124 17.24 -25.17 8.86
N ALA A 125 18.22 -25.92 9.39
CA ALA A 125 18.19 -26.41 10.77
C ALA A 125 18.20 -25.26 11.81
N VAL A 126 18.83 -24.14 11.48
CA VAL A 126 18.84 -22.92 12.31
C VAL A 126 17.51 -22.18 12.20
N LEU A 127 16.99 -22.02 10.98
CA LEU A 127 15.73 -21.30 10.71
C LEU A 127 14.52 -22.04 11.28
N LYS A 128 14.50 -23.38 11.22
CA LYS A 128 13.50 -24.24 11.87
C LYS A 128 13.69 -24.35 13.38
N GLN A 129 14.68 -23.66 13.95
CA GLN A 129 15.03 -23.69 15.38
C GLN A 129 15.35 -25.10 15.91
N GLN A 130 15.70 -26.05 15.03
CA GLN A 130 16.14 -27.39 15.42
C GLN A 130 17.52 -27.33 16.07
N ILE A 131 18.37 -26.42 15.60
CA ILE A 131 19.66 -26.09 16.18
C ILE A 131 19.59 -24.64 16.68
N THR A 132 19.82 -24.43 17.98
CA THR A 132 20.02 -23.09 18.52
C THR A 132 21.43 -22.61 18.17
N PRO A 133 21.57 -21.55 17.35
CA PRO A 133 22.89 -21.10 16.93
C PRO A 133 23.63 -20.48 18.13
N LYS A 134 24.88 -20.86 18.32
CA LYS A 134 25.76 -20.24 19.32
C LYS A 134 26.34 -18.95 18.74
N VAL A 135 25.64 -17.85 18.93
CA VAL A 135 26.04 -16.54 18.41
C VAL A 135 26.95 -15.84 19.42
N LEU A 136 28.14 -15.43 18.97
CA LEU A 136 29.02 -14.54 19.72
C LEU A 136 28.82 -13.10 19.24
N ILE A 137 28.31 -12.24 20.13
CA ILE A 137 28.23 -10.80 19.86
C ILE A 137 29.51 -10.15 20.38
N THR A 138 30.31 -9.59 19.48
CA THR A 138 31.52 -8.83 19.82
C THR A 138 31.25 -7.34 19.71
N THR A 139 31.70 -6.55 20.70
CA THR A 139 31.77 -5.09 20.56
C THR A 139 33.18 -4.68 20.16
N CYS A 140 33.32 -3.62 19.37
CA CYS A 140 34.62 -3.04 19.05
C CYS A 140 35.32 -2.50 20.31
N ARG A 141 36.67 -2.39 20.25
CA ARG A 141 37.53 -1.87 21.33
C ARG A 141 37.06 -0.53 21.91
N PHE A 142 36.49 0.31 21.05
CA PHE A 142 35.90 1.61 21.40
C PHE A 142 34.38 1.51 21.24
N ASN A 143 33.67 1.10 22.29
CA ASN A 143 32.22 1.15 22.27
C ASN A 143 31.79 2.61 22.45
N SER A 144 30.87 3.08 21.61
CA SER A 144 30.15 4.33 21.86
C SER A 144 29.03 4.05 22.86
N GLY A 145 28.79 4.97 23.80
CA GLY A 145 27.76 4.82 24.85
C GLY A 145 26.31 4.67 24.34
N ASN A 146 26.07 4.82 23.05
CA ASN A 146 24.77 4.59 22.40
C ASN A 146 24.69 3.19 21.77
N HIS A 147 24.88 2.13 22.56
CA HIS A 147 24.58 0.76 22.13
C HIS A 147 23.26 0.27 22.74
N GLY A 148 22.60 -0.66 22.05
CA GLY A 148 21.34 -1.24 22.51
C GLY A 148 21.52 -2.05 23.79
N ASN A 149 20.48 -2.08 24.63
CA ASN A 149 20.47 -2.89 25.84
C ASN A 149 20.56 -4.39 25.48
N PRO A 150 21.37 -5.18 26.20
CA PRO A 150 21.48 -6.61 25.94
C PRO A 150 20.15 -7.31 26.24
N THR A 151 19.78 -8.26 25.37
CA THR A 151 18.58 -9.10 25.55
C THR A 151 18.78 -10.12 26.67
N SER A 152 17.69 -10.66 27.24
CA SER A 152 17.73 -11.68 28.31
C SER A 152 18.37 -13.03 27.90
N HIS A 153 18.60 -13.26 26.61
CA HIS A 153 19.19 -14.50 26.10
C HIS A 153 20.67 -14.61 26.50
N LYS A 154 21.05 -15.69 27.19
CA LYS A 154 22.44 -16.00 27.56
C LYS A 154 23.01 -17.05 26.60
N PRO A 155 23.86 -16.69 25.62
CA PRO A 155 24.46 -17.68 24.74
C PRO A 155 25.46 -18.55 25.53
N GLU A 156 25.38 -19.86 25.35
CA GLU A 156 26.38 -20.79 25.87
C GLU A 156 27.66 -20.71 25.02
N LEU A 157 28.76 -20.28 25.63
CA LEU A 157 30.07 -20.18 24.98
C LEU A 157 30.91 -21.42 25.29
N VAL A 158 30.99 -22.36 24.35
CA VAL A 158 31.93 -23.48 24.42
C VAL A 158 33.18 -23.11 23.62
N LEU A 159 34.26 -22.77 24.32
CA LEU A 159 35.54 -22.40 23.71
C LEU A 159 36.42 -23.64 23.52
N ASN A 160 36.24 -24.37 22.39
CA ASN A 160 37.08 -25.52 22.07
C ASN A 160 38.36 -25.10 21.31
N ASN A 161 39.52 -25.69 21.63
CA ASN A 161 40.81 -25.48 20.94
C ASN A 161 41.40 -24.04 20.94
N PHE A 162 41.13 -23.22 21.95
CA PHE A 162 41.75 -21.89 22.11
C PHE A 162 43.17 -21.95 22.73
N THR A 163 44.08 -22.71 22.13
CA THR A 163 45.48 -22.85 22.57
C THR A 163 46.40 -21.73 22.09
N THR A 164 45.91 -20.86 21.20
CA THR A 164 46.69 -19.76 20.62
C THR A 164 46.79 -18.57 21.59
N ARG A 165 47.82 -17.72 21.44
CA ARG A 165 47.99 -16.51 22.28
C ARG A 165 46.78 -15.56 22.19
N LEU A 166 46.17 -15.47 21.01
CA LEU A 166 44.93 -14.72 20.80
C LEU A 166 43.76 -15.36 21.57
N GLY A 167 43.66 -16.70 21.54
CA GLY A 167 42.66 -17.44 22.30
C GLY A 167 42.77 -17.25 23.81
N HIS A 168 43.99 -17.21 24.34
CA HIS A 168 44.22 -16.88 25.76
C HIS A 168 43.84 -15.43 26.11
N CYS A 169 44.09 -14.48 25.21
CA CYS A 169 43.70 -13.08 25.41
C CYS A 169 42.18 -12.94 25.46
N ILE A 170 41.49 -13.57 24.51
CA ILE A 170 40.02 -13.60 24.43
C ILE A 170 39.42 -14.30 25.66
N ARG A 171 39.98 -15.44 26.10
CA ARG A 171 39.55 -16.14 27.33
C ARG A 171 39.64 -15.23 28.56
N ARG A 172 40.72 -14.45 28.71
CA ARG A 172 40.87 -13.49 29.82
C ARG A 172 39.82 -12.38 29.76
N CYS A 173 39.46 -11.91 28.56
CA CYS A 173 38.38 -10.94 28.39
C CYS A 173 37.03 -11.51 28.84
N PHE A 174 36.72 -12.77 28.52
CA PHE A 174 35.46 -13.41 28.94
C PHE A 174 35.39 -13.68 30.45
N VAL A 175 36.49 -14.08 31.09
CA VAL A 175 36.53 -14.30 32.55
C VAL A 175 36.29 -13.00 33.33
N ASN A 176 36.79 -11.87 32.84
CA ASN A 176 36.67 -10.57 33.52
C ASN A 176 35.29 -9.90 33.35
N MET A 177 34.45 -10.41 32.43
CA MET A 177 33.11 -9.87 32.16
C MET A 177 32.01 -10.50 33.05
N ASN A 178 32.37 -11.28 34.08
CA ASN A 178 31.48 -11.83 35.11
C ASN A 178 30.15 -12.41 34.60
N LEU A 179 30.17 -13.11 33.45
CA LEU A 179 28.97 -13.72 32.86
C LEU A 179 28.89 -15.24 33.02
N PHE A 180 29.80 -15.87 33.76
CA PHE A 180 29.87 -17.33 33.84
C PHE A 180 30.30 -17.82 35.24
N ALA A 181 29.49 -18.67 35.86
CA ALA A 181 29.92 -19.49 36.98
C ALA A 181 31.02 -20.48 36.50
N PRO A 182 32.01 -20.83 37.34
CA PRO A 182 33.21 -21.50 36.88
C PRO A 182 32.96 -23.01 36.73
N LEU A 183 32.75 -23.47 35.51
CA LEU A 183 32.95 -24.87 35.12
C LEU A 183 33.57 -24.89 33.73
N LEU A 184 34.87 -24.60 33.71
CA LEU A 184 35.70 -24.62 32.51
C LEU A 184 36.58 -25.86 32.60
N ILE A 185 36.04 -26.99 32.12
CA ILE A 185 36.82 -28.20 31.88
C ILE A 185 37.58 -27.97 30.57
N LEU A 186 38.90 -27.87 30.67
CA LEU A 186 39.82 -27.89 29.53
C LEU A 186 40.01 -29.34 29.08
N PHE A 187 39.84 -29.61 27.79
CA PHE A 187 40.62 -30.61 27.07
C PHE A 187 41.55 -29.87 26.11
#